data_AF-A0A357EJ86-F1
#
_entry.id   AF-A0A357EJ86-F1
#
_cell.length_a   1.000
_cell.length_b   1.000
_cell.length_c   1.000
_cell.angle_alpha   90.00
_cell.angle_beta   90.00
_cell.angle_gamma   90.00
#
_symmetry.space_group_name_H-M   'P 1'
#
loop_
_entity.id
_entity.type
_entity.pdbx_description
1 polymer ?
#
loop_
_entity_poly.entity_id
_entity_poly.type
_entity_poly.pdbx_seq_one_letter_code
_entity_poly.pdbx_strand_id
1 'polypeptide(L)'
;MVVRQGDDDGQEAISMTSQQPMHRVSASAAATLPNPSTLKDSPAVERALSRSKIYLLISWSLLYPEDEEFLDYLRCGEFVEDGRTALDALGIALGADGSQRAKDKLVALKKQLEMVEGLISSECVNWQLSDLQSEHRRVFSNVITLDCPPYETLFGNDHVFAQSHVMGDISGFYKAFGVELSKDIHERLDHLSVEFEFMHFLAYKESYSLCHDGIEKTQIVVEAQKKFVKNHIGRWVPLFCRMLAKKADSGLFKLVADMTGDWMEFEAAFLAVTPQPYTETDYRPATFSSPEGQTYECGAQDQGNELSMLLNEVGAQSFMDVKEKDKDQEEGRPSGTA
;
A
#
# COMPACT_ATOMS: atom_id res chain seq x y z
N MET A 1 11.31 0.33 2.85
CA MET A 1 11.29 0.68 1.41
C MET A 1 12.52 1.47 1.03
N VAL A 2 13.02 1.32 -0.20
CA VAL A 2 14.19 2.05 -0.72
C VAL A 2 13.77 2.88 -1.94
N VAL A 3 14.31 4.11 -2.05
CA VAL A 3 14.09 4.98 -3.22
C VAL A 3 15.05 4.58 -4.33
N ARG A 4 14.55 4.41 -5.56
CA ARG A 4 15.42 4.18 -6.72
C ARG A 4 16.31 5.40 -6.97
N GLN A 5 17.63 5.23 -6.88
CA GLN A 5 18.58 6.16 -7.48
C GLN A 5 18.56 5.95 -9.01
N GLY A 6 18.24 7.00 -9.76
CA GLY A 6 18.44 7.01 -11.21
C GLY A 6 19.91 7.28 -11.52
N ASP A 7 20.50 6.45 -12.37
CA ASP A 7 21.79 6.73 -13.01
C ASP A 7 21.59 7.94 -13.96
N ASP A 8 22.16 9.09 -13.62
CA ASP A 8 22.12 10.30 -14.46
C ASP A 8 23.52 10.56 -15.05
N ASP A 9 23.71 10.07 -16.27
CA ASP A 9 24.87 10.33 -17.13
C ASP A 9 24.70 11.68 -17.85
N GLY A 10 25.53 12.65 -17.47
CA GLY A 10 26.16 13.64 -18.36
C GLY A 10 25.28 14.65 -19.12
N GLN A 11 25.41 15.93 -18.74
CA GLN A 11 25.53 17.01 -19.76
C GLN A 11 26.23 18.27 -19.23
N GLU A 12 27.36 18.59 -19.86
CA GLU A 12 28.12 19.83 -19.73
C GLU A 12 27.29 21.03 -20.24
N ALA A 13 27.29 22.13 -19.47
CA ALA A 13 26.73 23.41 -19.91
C ALA A 13 27.85 24.46 -20.06
N ILE A 14 28.01 24.90 -21.31
CA ILE A 14 28.93 25.94 -21.79
C ILE A 14 28.45 27.31 -21.30
N SER A 15 29.34 28.06 -20.65
CA SER A 15 29.11 29.45 -20.22
C SER A 15 29.55 30.43 -21.31
N MET A 16 28.63 31.29 -21.78
CA MET A 16 28.98 32.52 -22.50
C MET A 16 28.12 33.69 -22.02
N THR A 17 28.83 34.68 -21.47
CA THR A 17 28.41 36.03 -21.09
C THR A 17 27.98 36.90 -22.27
N SER A 18 26.93 37.71 -22.08
CA SER A 18 26.80 39.02 -22.74
C SER A 18 25.89 39.95 -21.92
N GLN A 19 26.31 41.22 -21.79
CA GLN A 19 25.69 42.27 -20.98
C GLN A 19 24.76 43.20 -21.80
N GLN A 20 23.85 43.87 -21.06
CA GLN A 20 23.14 45.16 -21.32
C GLN A 20 21.71 45.13 -21.91
N PRO A 21 20.87 46.17 -21.68
CA PRO A 21 20.61 46.91 -20.45
C PRO A 21 19.09 47.10 -20.15
N MET A 22 18.81 47.67 -18.96
CA MET A 22 17.50 47.80 -18.30
C MET A 22 16.43 48.61 -19.04
N HIS A 23 15.19 48.09 -19.04
CA HIS A 23 13.95 48.87 -19.15
C HIS A 23 13.16 48.80 -17.84
N ARG A 24 12.92 49.96 -17.21
CA ARG A 24 12.07 50.14 -16.03
C ARG A 24 10.60 49.93 -16.42
N VAL A 25 9.91 48.99 -15.76
CA VAL A 25 8.45 48.92 -15.73
C VAL A 25 7.97 48.82 -14.28
N SER A 26 6.88 49.55 -14.03
CA SER A 26 6.22 49.90 -12.78
C SER A 26 6.04 48.75 -11.77
N ALA A 27 6.29 49.04 -10.49
CA ALA A 27 6.04 48.16 -9.36
C ALA A 27 4.52 47.99 -9.14
N SER A 28 4.03 46.77 -9.33
CA SER A 28 2.73 46.29 -8.86
C SER A 28 2.96 45.27 -7.75
N ALA A 29 2.14 45.33 -6.71
CA ALA A 29 2.25 44.65 -5.42
C ALA A 29 2.89 43.25 -5.47
N ALA A 30 4.09 43.14 -4.91
CA ALA A 30 4.74 41.86 -4.66
C ALA A 30 4.01 41.14 -3.52
N ALA A 31 3.30 40.05 -3.86
CA ALA A 31 2.95 39.04 -2.88
C ALA A 31 4.27 38.57 -2.25
N THR A 32 4.45 38.88 -0.97
CA THR A 32 5.66 38.50 -0.23
C THR A 32 5.66 36.99 -0.10
N LEU A 33 6.53 36.31 -0.84
CA LEU A 33 6.74 34.88 -0.68
C LEU A 33 7.18 34.63 0.78
N PRO A 34 6.51 33.74 1.53
CA PRO A 34 6.86 33.47 2.91
C PRO A 34 8.30 32.93 3.01
N ASN A 35 8.99 33.31 4.09
CA ASN A 35 10.38 32.94 4.32
C ASN A 35 10.48 31.41 4.49
N PRO A 36 11.51 30.72 3.98
CA PRO A 36 11.59 29.25 4.04
C PRO A 36 11.54 28.67 5.47
N SER A 37 11.98 29.42 6.48
CA SER A 37 11.86 29.04 7.89
C SER A 37 10.41 29.04 8.38
N THR A 38 9.58 29.97 7.91
CA THR A 38 8.17 30.08 8.33
C THR A 38 7.26 29.01 7.74
N LEU A 39 7.68 28.38 6.64
CA LEU A 39 6.96 27.27 6.00
C LEU A 39 7.18 25.94 6.72
N LYS A 40 8.41 25.71 7.22
CA LYS A 40 8.78 24.51 7.98
C LYS A 40 7.98 24.35 9.26
N ASP A 41 7.70 25.45 9.95
CA ASP A 41 6.94 25.45 11.20
C ASP A 41 5.41 25.54 10.98
N SER A 42 4.93 25.34 9.74
CA SER A 42 3.50 25.45 9.46
C SER A 42 2.73 24.26 10.04
N PRO A 43 1.49 24.47 10.55
CA PRO A 43 0.68 23.38 11.07
C PRO A 43 0.45 22.25 10.04
N ALA A 44 0.44 22.54 8.74
CA ALA A 44 0.30 21.50 7.71
C ALA A 44 1.51 20.56 7.65
N VAL A 45 2.72 21.12 7.75
CA VAL A 45 3.98 20.35 7.75
C VAL A 45 4.05 19.47 8.99
N GLU A 46 3.76 20.04 10.16
CA GLU A 46 3.74 19.31 11.44
C GLU A 46 2.70 18.19 11.47
N ARG A 47 1.49 18.41 10.93
CA ARG A 47 0.49 17.34 10.80
C ARG A 47 1.01 16.18 9.95
N ALA A 48 1.61 16.48 8.79
CA ALA A 48 2.11 15.46 7.88
C ALA A 48 3.29 14.67 8.49
N LEU A 49 4.24 15.34 9.17
CA LEU A 49 5.34 14.68 9.89
C LEU A 49 4.84 13.81 11.05
N SER A 50 3.91 14.33 11.84
CA SER A 50 3.35 13.59 12.98
C SER A 50 2.62 12.33 12.50
N ARG A 51 1.81 12.44 11.44
CA ARG A 51 1.16 11.27 10.81
C ARG A 51 2.19 10.26 10.31
N SER A 52 3.24 10.74 9.66
CA SER A 52 4.34 9.90 9.19
C SER A 52 4.98 9.09 10.33
N LYS A 53 5.22 9.71 11.50
CA LYS A 53 5.78 9.00 12.67
C LYS A 53 4.83 7.91 13.19
N ILE A 54 3.52 8.18 13.31
CA ILE A 54 2.57 7.15 13.80
C ILE A 54 2.50 5.94 12.86
N TYR A 55 2.49 6.16 11.54
CA TYR A 55 2.56 5.07 10.56
C TYR A 55 3.81 4.20 10.74
N LEU A 56 4.97 4.83 10.99
CA LEU A 56 6.23 4.12 11.20
C LEU A 56 6.21 3.27 12.47
N LEU A 57 5.73 3.82 13.58
CA LEU A 57 5.63 3.10 14.86
C LEU A 57 4.75 1.86 14.73
N ILE A 58 3.57 2.01 14.11
CA ILE A 58 2.66 0.87 13.90
C ILE A 58 3.30 -0.15 12.94
N SER A 59 3.93 0.31 11.85
CA SER A 59 4.63 -0.56 10.90
C SER A 59 5.63 -1.48 11.62
N TRP A 60 6.54 -0.91 12.41
CA TRP A 60 7.55 -1.69 13.15
C TRP A 60 6.94 -2.68 14.13
N SER A 61 5.84 -2.31 14.79
CA SER A 61 5.18 -3.19 15.76
C SER A 61 4.55 -4.46 15.15
N LEU A 62 4.46 -4.56 13.82
CA LEU A 62 3.82 -5.67 13.11
C LEU A 62 4.82 -6.65 12.49
N LEU A 63 6.09 -6.25 12.35
CA LEU A 63 7.12 -7.10 11.77
C LEU A 63 7.51 -8.23 12.74
N TYR A 64 7.94 -9.35 12.18
CA TYR A 64 8.59 -10.37 12.98
C TYR A 64 9.91 -9.81 13.54
N PRO A 65 10.17 -9.92 14.84
CA PRO A 65 11.39 -9.39 15.45
C PRO A 65 12.58 -10.31 15.15
N GLU A 66 13.36 -9.95 14.14
CA GLU A 66 14.59 -10.65 13.75
C GLU A 66 15.72 -10.45 14.77
N ASP A 67 15.75 -9.28 15.42
CA ASP A 67 16.75 -8.88 16.40
C ASP A 67 16.10 -8.12 17.59
N GLU A 68 16.94 -7.62 18.50
CA GLU A 68 16.49 -6.92 19.70
C GLU A 68 16.09 -5.46 19.47
N GLU A 69 16.26 -4.87 18.28
CA GLU A 69 16.12 -3.43 18.08
C GLU A 69 14.73 -2.91 18.49
N PHE A 70 13.66 -3.57 18.04
CA PHE A 70 12.31 -3.17 18.41
C PHE A 70 12.02 -3.42 19.89
N LEU A 71 12.55 -4.51 20.46
CA LEU A 71 12.38 -4.79 21.90
C LEU A 71 13.13 -3.76 22.76
N ASP A 72 14.33 -3.37 22.37
CA ASP A 72 15.10 -2.28 22.99
C ASP A 72 14.34 -0.97 22.91
N TYR A 73 13.80 -0.65 21.74
CA TYR A 73 13.01 0.56 21.52
C TYR A 73 11.73 0.62 22.39
N LEU A 74 11.12 -0.54 22.68
CA LEU A 74 10.05 -0.64 23.67
C LEU A 74 10.60 -0.47 25.10
N ARG A 75 11.65 -1.19 25.48
CA ARG A 75 12.21 -1.22 26.84
C ARG A 75 12.78 0.13 27.29
N CYS A 76 13.38 0.89 26.39
CA CYS A 76 13.92 2.22 26.68
C CYS A 76 12.83 3.30 26.79
N GLY A 77 11.59 2.99 26.41
CA GLY A 77 10.45 3.90 26.46
C GLY A 77 10.33 4.84 25.26
N GLU A 78 11.30 4.85 24.34
CA GLU A 78 11.31 5.75 23.18
C GLU A 78 10.11 5.52 22.25
N PHE A 79 9.63 4.27 22.10
CA PHE A 79 8.40 3.98 21.34
C PHE A 79 7.20 4.80 21.84
N VAL A 80 7.02 4.87 23.17
CA VAL A 80 5.91 5.59 23.79
C VAL A 80 6.14 7.09 23.70
N GLU A 81 7.37 7.55 23.96
CA GLU A 81 7.74 8.96 23.90
C GLU A 81 7.54 9.55 22.50
N ASP A 82 8.01 8.86 21.46
CA ASP A 82 7.85 9.25 20.07
C ASP A 82 6.37 9.29 19.67
N GLY A 83 5.59 8.28 20.09
CA GLY A 83 4.16 8.23 19.86
C GLY A 83 3.42 9.40 20.51
N ARG A 84 3.72 9.69 21.78
CA ARG A 84 3.12 10.82 22.52
C ARG A 84 3.45 12.14 21.87
N THR A 85 4.72 12.36 21.56
CA THR A 85 5.20 13.57 20.90
C THR A 85 4.48 13.80 19.58
N ALA A 86 4.36 12.76 18.75
CA ALA A 86 3.64 12.84 17.48
C ALA A 86 2.13 13.11 17.68
N LEU A 87 1.46 12.45 18.62
CA LEU A 87 0.03 12.70 18.88
C LEU A 87 -0.25 14.08 19.47
N ASP A 88 0.65 14.61 20.30
CA ASP A 88 0.56 15.96 20.85
C ASP A 88 0.73 17.01 19.76
N ALA A 89 1.78 16.88 18.95
CA ALA A 89 2.01 17.75 17.80
C ALA A 89 0.83 17.71 16.82
N LEU A 90 0.31 16.51 16.51
CA LEU A 90 -0.84 16.33 15.64
C LEU A 90 -2.10 16.99 16.22
N GLY A 91 -2.35 16.86 17.52
CA GLY A 91 -3.47 17.50 18.20
C GLY A 91 -3.42 19.02 18.14
N ILE A 92 -2.24 19.61 18.37
CA ILE A 92 -2.01 21.06 18.23
C ILE A 92 -2.24 21.49 16.78
N ALA A 93 -1.64 20.77 15.84
CA ALA A 93 -1.61 21.16 14.44
C ALA A 93 -2.96 20.93 13.72
N LEU A 94 -3.83 20.05 14.22
CA LEU A 94 -5.23 19.91 13.78
C LEU A 94 -6.09 21.13 14.16
N GLY A 95 -5.79 21.79 15.28
CA GLY A 95 -6.49 22.98 15.75
C GLY A 95 -8.02 22.82 15.84
N ALA A 96 -8.74 23.91 15.64
CA ALA A 96 -10.21 23.92 15.67
C ALA A 96 -10.83 23.21 14.45
N ASP A 97 -10.14 23.19 13.32
CA ASP A 97 -10.67 22.76 12.01
C ASP A 97 -10.76 21.23 11.86
N GLY A 98 -10.07 20.47 12.73
CA GLY A 98 -10.19 19.02 12.76
C GLY A 98 -11.61 18.55 13.07
N SER A 99 -12.08 17.52 12.35
CA SER A 99 -13.38 16.90 12.63
C SER A 99 -13.43 16.37 14.07
N GLN A 100 -14.60 16.43 14.71
CA GLN A 100 -14.77 15.92 16.08
C GLN A 100 -14.36 14.44 16.16
N ARG A 101 -14.72 13.65 15.15
CA ARG A 101 -14.34 12.24 15.04
C ARG A 101 -12.82 12.04 15.08
N ALA A 102 -12.06 12.86 14.35
CA ALA A 102 -10.60 12.77 14.37
C ALA A 102 -10.03 13.14 15.75
N LYS A 103 -10.57 14.18 16.39
CA LYS A 103 -10.15 14.60 17.74
C LYS A 103 -10.41 13.51 18.79
N ASP A 104 -11.59 12.87 18.73
CA ASP A 104 -11.94 11.78 19.63
C ASP A 104 -10.98 10.59 19.48
N LYS A 105 -10.58 10.27 18.25
CA LYS A 105 -9.62 9.20 17.98
C LYS A 105 -8.20 9.52 18.45
N LEU A 106 -7.76 10.79 18.40
CA LEU A 106 -6.49 11.18 19.03
C LEU A 106 -6.48 10.96 20.54
N VAL A 107 -7.60 11.25 21.22
CA VAL A 107 -7.72 10.97 22.66
C VAL A 107 -7.65 9.47 22.94
N ALA A 108 -8.32 8.65 22.11
CA ALA A 108 -8.24 7.20 22.22
C ALA A 108 -6.81 6.68 22.02
N LEU A 109 -6.10 7.15 20.99
CA LEU A 109 -4.71 6.79 20.71
C LEU A 109 -3.75 7.13 21.86
N LYS A 110 -3.91 8.31 22.49
CA LYS A 110 -3.11 8.67 23.67
C LYS A 110 -3.32 7.69 24.83
N LYS A 111 -4.57 7.29 25.07
CA LYS A 111 -4.89 6.27 26.07
C LYS A 111 -4.27 4.90 25.71
N GLN A 112 -4.23 4.52 24.43
CA GLN A 112 -3.56 3.29 24.00
C GLN A 112 -2.07 3.34 24.34
N LEU A 113 -1.38 4.45 24.08
CA LEU A 113 0.04 4.61 24.43
C LEU A 113 0.30 4.56 25.95
N GLU A 114 -0.60 5.11 26.77
CA GLU A 114 -0.53 4.96 28.24
C GLU A 114 -0.64 3.49 28.67
N MET A 115 -1.53 2.72 28.03
CA MET A 115 -1.64 1.28 28.30
C MET A 115 -0.41 0.51 27.82
N VAL A 116 0.18 0.90 26.69
CA VAL A 116 1.45 0.32 26.20
C VAL A 116 2.58 0.60 27.18
N GLU A 117 2.71 1.82 27.70
CA GLU A 117 3.71 2.15 28.74
C GLU A 117 3.54 1.30 30.01
N GLY A 118 2.29 1.12 30.45
CA GLY A 118 1.98 0.25 31.59
C GLY A 118 2.35 -1.21 31.34
N LEU A 119 2.08 -1.72 30.14
CA LEU A 119 2.48 -3.07 29.72
C LEU A 119 4.00 -3.22 29.67
N ILE A 120 4.71 -2.24 29.09
CA ILE A 120 6.16 -2.26 29.02
C ILE A 120 6.77 -2.34 30.42
N SER A 121 6.28 -1.51 31.33
CA SER A 121 6.78 -1.42 32.71
C SER A 121 6.51 -2.66 33.55
N SER A 122 5.46 -3.42 33.22
CA SER A 122 5.03 -4.58 34.01
C SER A 122 5.49 -5.92 33.42
N GLU A 123 5.48 -6.05 32.09
CA GLU A 123 5.75 -7.28 31.36
C GLU A 123 7.03 -7.16 30.52
N CYS A 124 7.05 -6.23 29.55
CA CYS A 124 8.10 -6.19 28.52
C CYS A 124 9.49 -5.84 29.07
N VAL A 125 9.58 -5.19 30.23
CA VAL A 125 10.87 -4.88 30.89
C VAL A 125 11.69 -6.15 31.17
N ASN A 126 11.04 -7.30 31.33
CA ASN A 126 11.67 -8.59 31.58
C ASN A 126 11.71 -9.50 30.35
N TRP A 127 11.17 -9.06 29.21
CA TRP A 127 11.15 -9.87 27.99
C TRP A 127 12.55 -10.00 27.41
N GLN A 128 12.83 -11.20 26.90
CA GLN A 128 13.90 -11.49 25.96
C GLN A 128 13.33 -11.51 24.54
N LEU A 129 14.21 -11.46 23.54
CA LEU A 129 13.82 -11.55 22.13
C LEU A 129 12.91 -12.77 21.87
N SER A 130 13.20 -13.92 22.48
CA SER A 130 12.41 -15.13 22.32
C SER A 130 10.97 -15.00 22.81
N ASP A 131 10.70 -14.16 23.82
CA ASP A 131 9.36 -13.93 24.34
C ASP A 131 8.53 -13.16 23.30
N LEU A 132 9.09 -12.07 22.77
CA LEU A 132 8.44 -11.26 21.73
C LEU A 132 8.23 -12.08 20.44
N GLN A 133 9.23 -12.86 20.02
CA GLN A 133 9.11 -13.75 18.86
C GLN A 133 8.01 -14.82 19.05
N SER A 134 7.90 -15.36 20.26
CA SER A 134 6.89 -16.39 20.57
C SER A 134 5.49 -15.79 20.59
N GLU A 135 5.35 -14.59 21.15
CA GLU A 135 4.09 -13.85 21.17
C GLU A 135 3.67 -13.41 19.76
N HIS A 136 4.62 -12.98 18.91
CA HIS A 136 4.37 -12.64 17.51
C HIS A 136 3.85 -13.87 16.74
N ARG A 137 4.57 -15.00 16.83
CA ARG A 137 4.13 -16.26 16.21
C ARG A 137 2.77 -16.71 16.70
N ARG A 138 2.44 -16.50 17.97
CA ARG A 138 1.15 -16.90 18.56
C ARG A 138 -0.03 -16.20 17.89
N VAL A 139 0.13 -14.94 17.49
CA VAL A 139 -0.97 -14.13 16.96
C VAL A 139 -0.98 -13.99 15.43
N PHE A 140 0.19 -13.95 14.79
CA PHE A 140 0.35 -13.71 13.36
C PHE A 140 0.67 -14.97 12.53
N SER A 141 0.59 -16.18 13.11
CA SER A 141 0.80 -17.40 12.34
C SER A 141 -0.23 -17.58 11.21
N ASN A 142 -0.07 -18.64 10.42
CA ASN A 142 -0.98 -18.99 9.32
C ASN A 142 -1.48 -20.43 9.44
N VAL A 143 -1.39 -21.00 10.65
CA VAL A 143 -1.54 -22.45 10.88
C VAL A 143 -2.98 -22.81 11.19
N ILE A 144 -3.71 -21.94 11.89
CA ILE A 144 -5.12 -22.18 12.23
C ILE A 144 -6.02 -21.04 11.75
N THR A 145 -7.31 -21.32 11.61
CA THR A 145 -8.31 -20.39 11.07
C THR A 145 -8.55 -19.12 11.89
N LEU A 146 -8.09 -19.10 13.15
CA LEU A 146 -8.16 -17.96 14.05
C LEU A 146 -6.91 -17.07 13.98
N ASP A 147 -5.89 -17.47 13.23
CA ASP A 147 -4.71 -16.65 13.11
C ASP A 147 -5.00 -15.39 12.27
N CYS A 148 -4.24 -14.33 12.52
CA CYS A 148 -4.48 -13.03 11.92
C CYS A 148 -3.30 -12.64 11.02
N PRO A 149 -3.11 -13.32 9.88
CA PRO A 149 -2.00 -13.01 8.99
C PRO A 149 -2.17 -11.59 8.43
N PRO A 150 -1.13 -10.74 8.53
CA PRO A 150 -1.22 -9.32 8.18
C PRO A 150 -1.04 -9.07 6.68
N TYR A 151 -1.75 -9.79 5.80
CA TYR A 151 -1.68 -9.61 4.35
C TYR A 151 -3.02 -9.21 3.74
N GLU A 152 -3.06 -8.13 2.95
CA GLU A 152 -4.31 -7.62 2.34
C GLU A 152 -5.03 -8.68 1.52
N THR A 153 -4.31 -9.45 0.70
CA THR A 153 -4.92 -10.40 -0.24
C THR A 153 -5.66 -11.58 0.41
N LEU A 154 -5.54 -11.75 1.73
CA LEU A 154 -6.30 -12.73 2.52
C LEU A 154 -7.67 -12.20 2.96
N PHE A 155 -7.96 -10.94 2.67
CA PHE A 155 -9.22 -10.26 2.96
C PHE A 155 -9.89 -9.81 1.64
N GLY A 156 -11.13 -10.23 1.41
CA GLY A 156 -12.01 -9.60 0.42
C GLY A 156 -12.22 -10.30 -0.93
N ASN A 157 -11.37 -11.25 -1.31
CA ASN A 157 -11.35 -11.75 -2.69
C ASN A 157 -11.49 -13.28 -2.78
N ASP A 158 -12.54 -13.74 -3.46
CA ASP A 158 -12.87 -15.17 -3.63
C ASP A 158 -12.01 -15.91 -4.69
N HIS A 159 -11.21 -15.19 -5.49
CA HIS A 159 -10.52 -15.75 -6.65
C HIS A 159 -9.06 -15.28 -6.79
N VAL A 160 -8.18 -16.17 -7.25
CA VAL A 160 -6.72 -15.93 -7.40
C VAL A 160 -6.42 -14.70 -8.29
N PHE A 161 -7.22 -14.48 -9.33
CA PHE A 161 -7.08 -13.30 -10.20
C PHE A 161 -7.29 -11.98 -9.46
N ALA A 162 -8.19 -11.94 -8.49
CA ALA A 162 -8.43 -10.74 -7.69
C ALA A 162 -7.27 -10.47 -6.72
N GLN A 163 -6.62 -11.50 -6.19
CA GLN A 163 -5.38 -11.35 -5.43
C GLN A 163 -4.24 -10.79 -6.30
N SER A 164 -4.08 -11.28 -7.53
CA SER A 164 -3.09 -10.73 -8.48
C SER A 164 -3.38 -9.28 -8.85
N HIS A 165 -4.66 -8.91 -9.00
CA HIS A 165 -5.05 -7.52 -9.26
C HIS A 165 -4.68 -6.60 -8.10
N VAL A 166 -5.00 -6.97 -6.85
CA VAL A 166 -4.61 -6.21 -5.65
C VAL A 166 -3.10 -6.05 -5.57
N MET A 167 -2.36 -7.14 -5.76
CA MET A 167 -0.89 -7.13 -5.79
C MET A 167 -0.32 -6.18 -6.85
N GLY A 168 -0.93 -6.17 -8.05
CA GLY A 168 -0.56 -5.27 -9.14
C GLY A 168 -0.83 -3.80 -8.83
N ASP A 169 -1.98 -3.51 -8.20
CA ASP A 169 -2.37 -2.16 -7.82
C ASP A 169 -1.42 -1.58 -6.75
N ILE A 170 -1.16 -2.34 -5.67
CA ILE A 170 -0.19 -1.96 -4.63
C ILE A 170 1.21 -1.73 -5.24
N SER A 171 1.67 -2.66 -6.10
CA SER A 171 2.94 -2.49 -6.82
C SER A 171 2.96 -1.23 -7.69
N GLY A 172 1.84 -0.88 -8.30
CA GLY A 172 1.66 0.34 -9.07
C GLY A 172 1.85 1.60 -8.23
N PHE A 173 1.26 1.65 -7.02
CA PHE A 173 1.47 2.74 -6.07
C PHE A 173 2.95 2.90 -5.72
N TYR A 174 3.63 1.80 -5.37
CA TYR A 174 5.05 1.87 -4.98
C TYR A 174 5.92 2.39 -6.13
N LYS A 175 5.72 1.84 -7.33
CA LYS A 175 6.44 2.27 -8.54
C LYS A 175 6.17 3.72 -8.92
N ALA A 176 4.93 4.20 -8.78
CA ALA A 176 4.57 5.58 -9.10
C ALA A 176 5.32 6.61 -8.24
N PHE A 177 5.75 6.21 -7.04
CA PHE A 177 6.54 7.04 -6.14
C PHE A 177 8.03 6.72 -6.14
N GLY A 178 8.49 5.81 -7.01
CA GLY A 178 9.89 5.42 -7.14
C GLY A 178 10.41 4.61 -5.96
N VAL A 179 9.53 3.95 -5.21
CA VAL A 179 9.91 3.12 -4.06
C VAL A 179 9.78 1.64 -4.39
N GLU A 180 10.68 0.84 -3.82
CA GLU A 180 10.65 -0.61 -3.88
C GLU A 180 10.95 -1.22 -2.51
N LEU A 181 10.58 -2.50 -2.34
CA LEU A 181 10.92 -3.24 -1.13
C LEU A 181 12.44 -3.44 -1.08
N SER A 182 13.02 -3.33 0.12
CA SER A 182 14.41 -3.71 0.32
C SER A 182 14.57 -5.20 0.07
N LYS A 183 15.73 -5.60 -0.46
CA LYS A 183 16.10 -7.02 -0.61
C LYS A 183 16.30 -7.71 0.73
N ASP A 184 16.52 -6.94 1.79
CA ASP A 184 16.76 -7.44 3.15
C ASP A 184 15.44 -7.78 3.87
N ILE A 185 14.30 -7.29 3.36
CA ILE A 185 12.99 -7.57 3.92
C ILE A 185 12.40 -8.81 3.23
N HIS A 186 12.06 -9.81 4.03
CA HIS A 186 11.48 -11.08 3.57
C HIS A 186 9.95 -11.08 3.60
N GLU A 187 9.34 -9.91 3.39
CA GLU A 187 7.88 -9.74 3.39
C GLU A 187 7.32 -9.48 2.00
N ARG A 188 6.03 -9.79 1.85
CA ARG A 188 5.28 -9.47 0.64
C ARG A 188 4.89 -8.00 0.62
N LEU A 189 4.70 -7.47 -0.58
CA LEU A 189 4.32 -6.06 -0.79
C LEU A 189 2.95 -5.69 -0.21
N ASP A 190 2.08 -6.68 0.03
CA ASP A 190 0.76 -6.54 0.65
C ASP A 190 0.75 -6.83 2.16
N HIS A 191 1.92 -6.96 2.78
CA HIS A 191 2.05 -7.06 4.23
C HIS A 191 1.74 -5.70 4.88
N LEU A 192 0.97 -5.68 5.98
CA LEU A 192 0.51 -4.45 6.61
C LEU A 192 1.64 -3.50 7.01
N SER A 193 2.74 -4.02 7.56
CA SER A 193 3.90 -3.19 7.88
C SER A 193 4.46 -2.50 6.62
N VAL A 194 4.51 -3.19 5.47
CA VAL A 194 5.01 -2.62 4.22
C VAL A 194 4.06 -1.54 3.70
N GLU A 195 2.75 -1.80 3.73
CA GLU A 195 1.72 -0.82 3.36
C GLU A 195 1.74 0.42 4.28
N PHE A 196 1.98 0.23 5.58
CA PHE A 196 2.09 1.34 6.55
C PHE A 196 3.40 2.10 6.39
N GLU A 197 4.51 1.42 6.08
CA GLU A 197 5.78 2.07 5.75
C GLU A 197 5.63 2.95 4.49
N PHE A 198 4.86 2.50 3.50
CA PHE A 198 4.52 3.32 2.34
C PHE A 198 3.73 4.58 2.73
N MET A 199 2.75 4.45 3.61
CA MET A 199 1.99 5.60 4.11
C MET A 199 2.83 6.55 4.97
N HIS A 200 3.77 6.02 5.77
CA HIS A 200 4.80 6.80 6.44
C HIS A 200 5.58 7.65 5.42
N PHE A 201 6.05 7.02 4.34
CA PHE A 201 6.77 7.70 3.27
C PHE A 201 5.91 8.77 2.58
N LEU A 202 4.65 8.48 2.26
CA LEU A 202 3.77 9.46 1.60
C LEU A 202 3.47 10.66 2.51
N ALA A 203 3.22 10.43 3.80
CA ALA A 203 3.01 11.52 4.76
C ALA A 203 4.29 12.36 4.97
N TYR A 204 5.47 11.71 4.98
CA TYR A 204 6.74 12.45 5.00
C TYR A 204 6.93 13.27 3.72
N LYS A 205 6.63 12.69 2.56
CA LYS A 205 6.71 13.36 1.26
C LYS A 205 5.72 14.53 1.15
N GLU A 206 4.56 14.45 1.78
CA GLU A 206 3.62 15.57 1.90
C GLU A 206 4.28 16.74 2.64
N SER A 207 4.84 16.48 3.83
CA SER A 207 5.60 17.48 4.59
C SER A 207 6.73 18.11 3.78
N TYR A 208 7.54 17.28 3.12
CA TYR A 208 8.62 17.75 2.26
C TYR A 208 8.08 18.64 1.13
N SER A 209 7.01 18.20 0.47
CA SER A 209 6.47 18.90 -0.69
C SER A 209 5.87 20.27 -0.35
N LEU A 210 5.25 20.39 0.83
CA LEU A 210 4.72 21.64 1.37
C LEU A 210 5.82 22.71 1.53
N CYS A 211 7.05 22.27 1.81
CA CYS A 211 8.19 23.17 2.00
C CYS A 211 8.97 23.46 0.70
N HIS A 212 9.00 22.52 -0.26
CA HIS A 212 9.99 22.54 -1.35
C HIS A 212 9.42 22.42 -2.76
N ASP A 213 8.26 21.78 -2.95
CA ASP A 213 7.80 21.32 -4.26
C ASP A 213 6.55 22.06 -4.78
N GLY A 214 5.86 22.78 -3.91
CA GLY A 214 4.67 23.56 -4.23
C GLY A 214 3.37 22.74 -4.31
N ILE A 215 2.26 23.46 -4.47
CA ILE A 215 0.89 22.96 -4.24
C ILE A 215 0.54 21.77 -5.15
N GLU A 216 0.94 21.79 -6.43
CA GLU A 216 0.60 20.73 -7.39
C GLU A 216 1.16 19.37 -6.98
N LYS A 217 2.46 19.33 -6.63
CA LYS A 217 3.12 18.11 -6.17
C LYS A 217 2.58 17.66 -4.82
N THR A 218 2.31 18.59 -3.89
CA THR A 218 1.63 18.25 -2.63
C THR A 218 0.27 17.60 -2.87
N GLN A 219 -0.53 18.13 -3.80
CA GLN A 219 -1.84 17.57 -4.12
C GLN A 219 -1.74 16.15 -4.67
N ILE A 220 -0.75 15.85 -5.53
CA ILE A 220 -0.50 14.48 -6.03
C ILE A 220 -0.25 13.52 -4.86
N VAL A 221 0.58 13.91 -3.89
CA VAL A 221 0.90 13.09 -2.72
C VAL A 221 -0.33 12.87 -1.85
N VAL A 222 -1.09 13.92 -1.55
CA VAL A 222 -2.34 13.82 -0.76
C VAL A 222 -3.39 12.96 -1.45
N GLU A 223 -3.55 13.08 -2.77
CA GLU A 223 -4.49 12.25 -3.52
C GLU A 223 -4.05 10.77 -3.57
N ALA A 224 -2.74 10.49 -3.61
CA ALA A 224 -2.25 9.12 -3.48
C ALA A 224 -2.56 8.53 -2.11
N GLN A 225 -2.34 9.28 -1.01
CA GLN A 225 -2.70 8.85 0.34
C GLN A 225 -4.20 8.53 0.45
N LYS A 226 -5.07 9.42 -0.05
CA LYS A 226 -6.53 9.20 -0.07
C LYS A 226 -6.91 7.94 -0.82
N LYS A 227 -6.35 7.72 -2.01
CA LYS A 227 -6.65 6.54 -2.83
C LYS A 227 -6.16 5.27 -2.14
N PHE A 228 -4.96 5.28 -1.58
CA PHE A 228 -4.39 4.13 -0.89
C PHE A 228 -5.21 3.76 0.35
N VAL A 229 -5.54 4.74 1.21
CA VAL A 229 -6.41 4.50 2.38
C VAL A 229 -7.80 4.02 1.95
N LYS A 230 -8.40 4.62 0.93
CA LYS A 230 -9.76 4.26 0.48
C LYS A 230 -9.84 2.87 -0.12
N ASN A 231 -8.85 2.49 -0.94
CA ASN A 231 -8.91 1.31 -1.78
C ASN A 231 -8.14 0.10 -1.22
N HIS A 232 -7.21 0.32 -0.27
CA HIS A 232 -6.38 -0.71 0.35
C HIS A 232 -6.59 -0.75 1.88
N ILE A 233 -5.65 -0.22 2.66
CA ILE A 233 -5.60 -0.35 4.13
C ILE A 233 -6.91 0.01 4.85
N GLY A 234 -7.68 1.00 4.36
CA GLY A 234 -8.96 1.35 5.01
C GLY A 234 -10.06 0.31 4.86
N ARG A 235 -9.94 -0.64 3.93
CA ARG A 235 -10.95 -1.69 3.67
C ARG A 235 -10.76 -2.90 4.57
N TRP A 236 -9.51 -3.36 4.70
CA TRP A 236 -9.21 -4.65 5.33
C TRP A 236 -8.67 -4.52 6.75
N VAL A 237 -7.87 -3.49 7.04
CA VAL A 237 -7.22 -3.29 8.34
C VAL A 237 -8.23 -3.21 9.49
N PRO A 238 -9.39 -2.53 9.37
CA PRO A 238 -10.38 -2.53 10.46
C PRO A 238 -10.88 -3.92 10.85
N LEU A 239 -11.03 -4.84 9.89
CA LEU A 239 -11.41 -6.22 10.16
C LEU A 239 -10.25 -6.99 10.79
N PHE A 240 -9.05 -6.86 10.22
CA PHE A 240 -7.82 -7.41 10.77
C PHE A 240 -7.62 -7.01 12.24
N CYS A 241 -7.77 -5.72 12.59
CA CYS A 241 -7.66 -5.24 13.97
C CYS A 241 -8.65 -5.92 14.92
N ARG A 242 -9.91 -6.10 14.50
CA ARG A 242 -10.91 -6.81 15.34
C ARG A 242 -10.54 -8.28 15.56
N MET A 243 -10.04 -8.93 14.52
CA MET A 243 -9.59 -10.33 14.61
C MET A 243 -8.33 -10.46 15.48
N LEU A 244 -7.33 -9.61 15.26
CA LEU A 244 -6.09 -9.59 16.02
C LEU A 244 -6.37 -9.30 17.50
N ALA A 245 -7.24 -8.33 17.79
CA ALA A 245 -7.67 -8.04 19.15
C ALA A 245 -8.33 -9.25 19.81
N LYS A 246 -9.20 -9.97 19.11
CA LYS A 246 -9.85 -11.18 19.63
C LYS A 246 -8.86 -12.33 19.83
N LYS A 247 -7.89 -12.50 18.94
CA LYS A 247 -6.87 -13.56 19.00
C LYS A 247 -5.80 -13.30 20.06
N ALA A 248 -5.35 -12.05 20.16
CA ALA A 248 -4.37 -11.63 21.15
C ALA A 248 -4.99 -11.70 22.56
N ASP A 249 -6.27 -11.32 22.68
CA ASP A 249 -7.06 -11.23 23.93
C ASP A 249 -6.54 -10.16 24.90
N SER A 250 -5.25 -10.18 25.20
CA SER A 250 -4.52 -9.22 26.02
C SER A 250 -3.09 -9.00 25.51
N GLY A 251 -2.31 -8.17 26.21
CA GLY A 251 -0.88 -7.97 25.92
C GLY A 251 -0.59 -7.04 24.75
N LEU A 252 0.67 -7.09 24.27
CA LEU A 252 1.21 -6.12 23.31
C LEU A 252 0.39 -6.05 22.03
N PHE A 253 0.13 -7.19 21.38
CA PHE A 253 -0.54 -7.20 20.09
C PHE A 253 -2.03 -6.87 20.16
N LYS A 254 -2.67 -7.02 21.33
CA LYS A 254 -4.00 -6.48 21.58
C LYS A 254 -4.00 -4.95 21.53
N LEU A 255 -3.03 -4.33 22.21
CA LEU A 255 -2.87 -2.87 22.23
C LEU A 255 -2.48 -2.33 20.85
N VAL A 256 -1.58 -3.03 20.13
CA VAL A 256 -1.24 -2.70 18.74
C VAL A 256 -2.48 -2.78 17.84
N ALA A 257 -3.33 -3.81 18.00
CA ALA A 257 -4.56 -3.94 17.23
C ALA A 257 -5.52 -2.77 17.48
N ASP A 258 -5.73 -2.41 18.75
CA ASP A 258 -6.63 -1.31 19.14
C ASP A 258 -6.09 0.04 18.64
N MET A 259 -4.79 0.30 18.85
CA MET A 259 -4.11 1.50 18.36
C MET A 259 -4.20 1.61 16.83
N THR A 260 -3.97 0.51 16.10
CA THR A 260 -4.07 0.48 14.63
C THR A 260 -5.50 0.74 14.17
N GLY A 261 -6.50 0.17 14.85
CA GLY A 261 -7.91 0.40 14.54
C GLY A 261 -8.31 1.86 14.74
N ASP A 262 -7.94 2.45 15.87
CA ASP A 262 -8.19 3.87 16.15
C ASP A 262 -7.44 4.79 15.17
N TRP A 263 -6.22 4.42 14.77
CA TRP A 263 -5.44 5.14 13.76
C TRP A 263 -6.13 5.13 12.40
N MET A 264 -6.62 3.98 11.95
CA MET A 264 -7.30 3.89 10.66
C MET A 264 -8.63 4.66 10.63
N GLU A 265 -9.35 4.72 11.75
CA GLU A 265 -10.52 5.59 11.87
C GLU A 265 -10.18 7.07 11.85
N PHE A 266 -9.08 7.46 12.52
CA PHE A 266 -8.54 8.81 12.46
C PHE A 266 -8.18 9.18 11.01
N GLU A 267 -7.42 8.33 10.32
CA GLU A 267 -6.95 8.55 8.95
C GLU A 267 -8.09 8.69 7.94
N ALA A 268 -9.10 7.82 8.01
CA ALA A 268 -10.28 7.92 7.17
C ALA A 268 -11.03 9.25 7.39
N ALA A 269 -11.15 9.68 8.65
CA ALA A 269 -11.80 10.94 9.00
C ALA A 269 -10.98 12.17 8.58
N PHE A 270 -9.65 12.11 8.76
CA PHE A 270 -8.72 13.19 8.43
C PHE A 270 -8.64 13.41 6.91
N LEU A 271 -8.48 12.32 6.14
CA LEU A 271 -8.40 12.37 4.68
C LEU A 271 -9.77 12.53 3.99
N ALA A 272 -10.85 12.53 4.78
CA ALA A 272 -12.23 12.58 4.32
C ALA A 272 -12.57 11.48 3.28
N VAL A 273 -12.13 10.25 3.55
CA VAL A 273 -12.39 9.08 2.71
C VAL A 273 -13.35 8.11 3.39
N THR A 274 -14.12 7.38 2.59
CA THR A 274 -15.02 6.32 3.07
C THR A 274 -14.65 5.02 2.37
N PRO A 275 -13.76 4.21 2.99
CA PRO A 275 -13.45 2.88 2.49
C PRO A 275 -14.67 1.97 2.53
N GLN A 276 -14.72 0.97 1.65
CA GLN A 276 -15.72 -0.11 1.71
C GLN A 276 -15.15 -1.25 2.58
N PRO A 277 -15.63 -1.43 3.82
CA PRO A 277 -15.03 -2.36 4.76
C PRO A 277 -15.33 -3.82 4.38
N TYR A 278 -14.38 -4.69 4.64
CA TYR A 278 -14.61 -6.14 4.62
C TYR A 278 -15.29 -6.63 5.91
N THR A 279 -15.97 -7.76 5.80
CA THR A 279 -16.69 -8.48 6.85
C THR A 279 -16.03 -9.82 7.14
N GLU A 280 -16.37 -10.48 8.25
CA GLU A 280 -15.75 -11.77 8.62
C GLU A 280 -15.93 -12.85 7.54
N THR A 281 -17.01 -12.79 6.75
CA THR A 281 -17.23 -13.71 5.62
C THR A 281 -16.23 -13.53 4.49
N ASP A 282 -15.49 -12.43 4.49
CA ASP A 282 -14.51 -12.07 3.46
C ASP A 282 -13.08 -12.46 3.85
N TYR A 283 -12.86 -12.93 5.09
CA TYR A 283 -11.58 -13.48 5.52
C TYR A 283 -11.44 -14.94 5.07
N ARG A 284 -10.27 -15.28 4.53
CA ARG A 284 -9.92 -16.65 4.15
C ARG A 284 -8.57 -17.03 4.77
N PRO A 285 -8.54 -17.97 5.72
CA PRO A 285 -7.29 -18.57 6.15
C PRO A 285 -6.58 -19.20 4.95
N ALA A 286 -5.25 -19.29 5.01
CA ALA A 286 -4.47 -20.01 4.02
C ALA A 286 -4.71 -21.53 4.12
N THR A 287 -5.92 -22.00 3.80
CA THR A 287 -6.18 -23.43 3.60
C THR A 287 -5.75 -23.79 2.20
N PHE A 288 -4.73 -24.66 2.08
CA PHE A 288 -4.32 -25.27 0.82
C PHE A 288 -5.56 -25.86 0.13
N SER A 289 -6.04 -25.16 -0.90
CA SER A 289 -7.02 -25.71 -1.83
C SER A 289 -6.20 -26.23 -2.99
N SER A 290 -6.19 -27.54 -3.21
CA SER A 290 -5.52 -28.07 -4.40
C SER A 290 -6.12 -27.38 -5.65
N PRO A 291 -5.30 -26.84 -6.56
CA PRO A 291 -5.78 -26.33 -7.84
C PRO A 291 -6.50 -27.40 -8.67
N GLU A 292 -6.31 -28.68 -8.34
CA GLU A 292 -6.67 -29.85 -9.13
C GLU A 292 -8.17 -30.22 -9.08
N GLY A 293 -9.01 -29.39 -8.45
CA GLY A 293 -10.47 -29.56 -8.42
C GLY A 293 -11.25 -28.62 -9.34
N GLN A 294 -10.59 -27.66 -9.99
CA GLN A 294 -11.24 -26.81 -10.98
C GLN A 294 -10.99 -27.39 -12.37
N THR A 295 -12.00 -28.04 -12.94
CA THR A 295 -11.96 -28.47 -14.33
C THR A 295 -11.95 -27.23 -15.21
N TYR A 296 -10.79 -26.88 -15.74
CA TYR A 296 -10.67 -25.83 -16.75
C TYR A 296 -10.75 -26.47 -18.12
N GLU A 297 -11.84 -26.20 -18.85
CA GLU A 297 -11.87 -26.49 -20.27
C GLU A 297 -11.03 -25.45 -21.01
N CYS A 298 -9.80 -25.83 -21.34
CA CYS A 298 -9.02 -25.13 -22.36
C CYS A 298 -9.46 -25.68 -23.73
N GLY A 299 -10.19 -24.87 -24.48
CA GLY A 299 -10.58 -25.16 -25.85
C GLY A 299 -10.24 -23.99 -26.77
N ALA A 300 -9.08 -24.04 -27.43
CA ALA A 300 -8.86 -23.34 -28.70
C ALA A 300 -9.37 -24.19 -29.89
N GLN A 301 -10.24 -25.15 -29.63
CA GLN A 301 -10.86 -25.98 -30.65
C GLN A 301 -12.15 -25.29 -31.09
N ASP A 302 -12.03 -24.52 -32.18
CA ASP A 302 -13.14 -24.31 -33.12
C ASP A 302 -13.80 -25.67 -33.34
N GLN A 303 -15.08 -25.80 -32.97
CA GLN A 303 -15.88 -27.00 -33.26
C GLN A 303 -16.25 -27.09 -34.75
N GLY A 304 -15.28 -26.82 -35.64
CA GLY A 304 -15.30 -27.11 -37.07
C GLY A 304 -16.44 -26.50 -37.88
N ASN A 305 -17.24 -25.59 -37.32
CA ASN A 305 -18.45 -25.08 -37.95
C ASN A 305 -18.41 -23.57 -38.20
N GLU A 306 -17.43 -22.84 -37.68
CA GLU A 306 -17.37 -21.40 -37.94
C GLU A 306 -16.88 -21.08 -39.34
N LEU A 307 -15.90 -21.82 -39.86
CA LEU A 307 -15.41 -21.61 -41.22
C LEU A 307 -16.47 -21.95 -42.28
N SER A 308 -17.26 -23.01 -42.07
CA SER A 308 -18.34 -23.42 -42.97
C SER A 308 -19.53 -22.46 -42.92
N MET A 309 -19.85 -21.91 -41.74
CA MET A 309 -20.86 -20.85 -41.60
C MET A 309 -20.42 -19.54 -42.27
N LEU A 310 -19.16 -19.11 -42.04
CA LEU A 310 -18.61 -17.89 -42.63
C LEU A 310 -18.52 -17.97 -44.16
N LEU A 311 -18.13 -19.12 -44.71
CA LEU A 311 -18.06 -19.32 -46.16
C LEU A 311 -19.44 -19.35 -46.83
N ASN A 312 -20.47 -19.81 -46.11
CA ASN A 312 -21.87 -19.73 -46.55
C ASN A 312 -22.41 -18.29 -46.51
N GLU A 313 -22.11 -17.53 -45.45
CA GLU A 313 -22.59 -16.14 -45.31
C GLU A 313 -21.99 -15.19 -46.34
N VAL A 314 -20.73 -15.41 -46.74
CA VAL A 314 -20.06 -14.58 -47.76
C VAL A 314 -20.19 -15.13 -49.19
N GLY A 315 -20.94 -16.22 -49.37
CA GLY A 315 -21.19 -16.84 -50.68
C GLY A 315 -19.94 -17.42 -51.35
N ALA A 316 -18.87 -17.69 -50.59
CA ALA A 316 -17.58 -18.12 -51.12
C ALA A 316 -17.49 -19.63 -51.41
N GLN A 317 -18.52 -20.41 -51.09
CA GLN A 317 -18.57 -21.86 -51.37
C GLN A 317 -18.37 -22.16 -52.87
N SER A 318 -18.94 -21.33 -53.76
CA SER A 318 -18.86 -21.53 -55.21
C SER A 318 -17.46 -21.31 -55.80
N PHE A 319 -16.53 -20.71 -55.05
CA PHE A 319 -15.14 -20.51 -55.51
C PHE A 319 -14.25 -21.73 -55.25
N MET A 320 -14.61 -22.62 -54.31
CA MET A 320 -13.83 -23.83 -54.03
C MET A 320 -14.22 -25.00 -54.95
N ASP A 321 -15.51 -25.15 -55.27
CA ASP A 321 -16.00 -26.23 -56.16
C ASP A 321 -15.46 -26.13 -57.60
N VAL A 322 -15.07 -24.93 -58.05
CA VAL A 322 -14.44 -24.71 -59.37
C VAL A 322 -12.99 -25.19 -59.36
N LYS A 323 -12.30 -25.11 -58.21
CA LYS A 323 -10.87 -25.45 -58.08
C LYS A 323 -10.63 -26.96 -57.93
N GLU A 324 -11.59 -27.70 -57.39
CA GLU A 324 -11.51 -29.17 -57.29
C GLU A 324 -11.82 -29.85 -58.64
N LYS A 325 -12.74 -29.31 -59.44
CA LYS A 325 -13.01 -29.82 -60.80
C LYS A 325 -11.84 -29.70 -61.77
N ASP A 326 -10.97 -28.70 -61.59
CA ASP A 326 -9.76 -28.54 -62.40
C ASP A 326 -8.61 -29.48 -61.96
N LYS A 327 -8.62 -29.98 -60.72
CA LYS A 327 -7.63 -30.93 -60.21
C LYS A 327 -7.89 -32.39 -60.63
N ASP A 328 -9.16 -32.78 -60.73
CA ASP A 328 -9.53 -34.15 -61.12
C ASP A 328 -9.25 -34.48 -62.61
N GLN A 329 -8.93 -33.48 -63.44
CA GLN A 329 -8.50 -33.70 -64.84
C GLN A 329 -6.97 -33.93 -64.98
N GLU A 330 -6.15 -33.62 -63.97
CA GLU A 330 -4.68 -33.74 -64.07
C GLU A 330 -4.08 -35.02 -63.46
N GLU A 331 -4.78 -35.73 -62.56
CA GLU A 331 -4.23 -36.92 -61.87
C GLU A 331 -4.50 -38.27 -62.58
N GLY A 332 -5.01 -38.24 -63.82
CA GLY A 332 -5.25 -39.42 -64.65
C GLY A 332 -4.01 -39.98 -65.38
N ARG A 333 -2.86 -40.20 -64.73
CA ARG A 333 -1.76 -41.01 -65.30
C ARG A 333 -0.98 -41.80 -64.22
N PRO A 334 -0.83 -43.13 -64.34
CA PRO A 334 -0.21 -43.95 -63.29
C PRO A 334 1.32 -44.03 -63.38
N SER A 335 1.95 -43.90 -62.21
CA SER A 335 3.05 -44.69 -61.63
C SER A 335 4.24 -45.14 -62.50
N GLY A 336 5.46 -44.75 -62.09
CA GLY A 336 6.71 -45.40 -62.52
C GLY A 336 7.90 -45.15 -61.58
N THR A 337 8.15 -46.12 -60.70
CA THR A 337 9.45 -46.69 -60.26
C THR A 337 10.73 -45.85 -60.21
N ALA A 338 11.43 -45.92 -59.07
CA ALA A 338 12.66 -46.73 -58.93
C ALA A 338 12.91 -47.07 -57.45
#